data_AF-A0A349IPI1-F1
#
_entry.id   AF-A0A349IPI1-F1
#
_cell.length_a   1.000
_cell.length_b   1.000
_cell.length_c   1.000
_cell.angle_alpha   90.00
_cell.angle_beta   90.00
_cell.angle_gamma   90.00
#
_symmetry.space_group_name_H-M   'P 1'
#
loop_
_entity.id
_entity.type
_entity.pdbx_description
1 polymer ?
#
loop_
_entity_poly.entity_id
_entity_poly.type
_entity_poly.pdbx_seq_one_letter_code
_entity_poly.pdbx_strand_id
1 'polypeptide(L)'
;MSYRIIVLPLCVSLCVLFGFGCSSGDMPEATSVDYEEDVKPLIEETDARKVRGSCNVINTKSTCIDFIGSVFTEERMKLSCAEGTFSLDACPYSDLGGCQATPGTVAESIAWSYDYGGEPISIEEASYLARACNAMPVGKWVLPDDLLKK
;
A
#
# COMPACT_ATOMS: atom_id res chain seq x y z
N MET A 1 19.52 -46.46 53.24
CA MET A 1 19.58 -45.10 52.68
C MET A 1 18.17 -44.73 52.27
N SER A 2 17.59 -43.77 52.98
CA SER A 2 16.15 -43.54 53.09
C SER A 2 15.59 -42.76 51.89
N TYR A 3 14.47 -43.24 51.33
CA TYR A 3 13.63 -42.48 50.42
C TYR A 3 12.87 -41.39 51.20
N ARG A 4 13.04 -40.13 50.82
CA ARG A 4 12.18 -38.97 51.19
C ARG A 4 11.68 -38.38 49.87
N ILE A 5 10.41 -38.57 49.51
CA ILE A 5 9.24 -37.73 49.83
C ILE A 5 9.27 -36.37 49.11
N ILE A 6 8.38 -36.29 48.10
CA ILE A 6 7.52 -35.16 47.69
C ILE A 6 8.22 -33.87 47.22
N VAL A 7 8.34 -33.70 45.91
CA VAL A 7 8.30 -32.38 45.24
C VAL A 7 7.57 -32.54 43.90
N LEU A 8 6.24 -32.67 43.96
CA LEU A 8 5.38 -32.59 42.78
C LEU A 8 4.01 -32.12 43.28
N PRO A 9 3.84 -30.81 43.54
CA PRO A 9 2.93 -30.05 42.70
C PRO A 9 3.26 -28.54 42.70
N LEU A 10 4.06 -28.04 41.75
CA LEU A 10 4.15 -26.59 41.53
C LEU A 10 4.04 -26.15 40.06
N CYS A 11 3.99 -27.10 39.12
CA CYS A 11 3.87 -26.78 37.69
C CYS A 11 2.43 -26.74 37.17
N VAL A 12 1.44 -27.23 37.92
CA VAL A 12 0.05 -27.31 37.44
C VAL A 12 -0.74 -26.01 37.69
N SER A 13 -0.31 -25.17 38.65
CA SER A 13 -1.01 -23.92 38.98
C SER A 13 -0.63 -22.71 38.11
N LEU A 14 0.40 -22.80 37.26
CA LEU A 14 0.78 -21.68 36.38
C LEU A 14 0.12 -21.74 34.99
N CYS A 15 -0.43 -22.90 34.60
CA CYS A 15 -1.11 -23.07 33.31
C CYS A 15 -2.61 -22.70 33.35
N VAL A 16 -3.19 -22.44 34.52
CA VAL A 16 -4.62 -22.10 34.67
C VAL A 16 -4.89 -20.59 34.56
N LEU A 17 -3.84 -19.75 34.54
CA LEU A 17 -3.97 -18.29 34.45
C LEU A 17 -3.77 -17.71 33.03
N PHE A 18 -3.58 -18.56 32.01
CA PHE A 18 -3.49 -18.14 30.60
C PHE A 18 -4.64 -18.65 29.72
N GLY A 19 -5.67 -19.26 30.32
CA GLY A 19 -6.90 -19.62 29.61
C GLY A 19 -7.97 -18.54 29.79
N PHE A 20 -8.43 -17.98 28.67
CA PHE A 20 -9.55 -17.04 28.45
C PHE A 20 -9.14 -15.60 28.14
N GLY A 21 -8.88 -15.34 26.85
CA GLY A 21 -8.66 -13.99 26.37
C GLY A 21 -8.54 -13.75 24.86
N CYS A 22 -8.48 -14.78 24.00
CA CYS A 22 -8.84 -14.63 22.59
C CYS A 22 -9.60 -15.89 22.20
N SER A 23 -10.88 -15.92 22.56
CA SER A 23 -11.82 -16.81 21.88
C SER A 23 -11.67 -16.52 20.39
N SER A 24 -11.29 -17.56 19.65
CA SER A 24 -11.65 -17.74 18.25
C SER A 24 -13.17 -17.60 18.17
N GLY A 25 -13.63 -16.36 18.06
CA GLY A 25 -15.03 -15.97 18.04
C GLY A 25 -15.22 -15.22 16.76
N ASP A 26 -15.80 -15.92 15.79
CA ASP A 26 -16.53 -15.41 14.65
C ASP A 26 -16.64 -13.88 14.65
N MET A 27 -15.83 -13.24 13.80
CA MET A 27 -16.18 -11.91 13.32
C MET A 27 -17.61 -12.02 12.80
N PRO A 28 -18.60 -11.28 13.34
CA PRO A 28 -19.96 -11.38 12.85
C PRO A 28 -19.94 -11.10 11.35
N GLU A 29 -20.52 -12.00 10.55
CA GLU A 29 -20.61 -11.93 9.07
C GLU A 29 -21.23 -10.60 8.57
N ALA A 30 -21.79 -9.78 9.48
CA ALA A 30 -22.33 -8.46 9.21
C ALA A 30 -21.30 -7.31 9.17
N THR A 31 -19.99 -7.60 9.16
CA THR A 31 -18.94 -6.56 9.18
C THR A 31 -17.81 -6.75 8.16
N SER A 32 -18.04 -7.51 7.08
CA SER A 32 -17.16 -7.42 5.91
C SER A 32 -17.64 -6.24 5.06
N VAL A 33 -16.90 -5.13 5.10
CA VAL A 33 -17.07 -4.05 4.11
C VAL A 33 -16.59 -4.60 2.77
N ASP A 34 -17.48 -4.72 1.80
CA ASP A 34 -17.11 -5.13 0.45
C ASP A 34 -16.60 -3.90 -0.33
N TYR A 35 -15.39 -3.99 -0.89
CA TYR A 35 -14.80 -2.83 -1.59
C TYR A 35 -15.60 -2.45 -2.85
N GLU A 36 -16.08 -3.44 -3.60
CA GLU A 36 -16.77 -3.22 -4.87
C GLU A 36 -18.20 -2.73 -4.65
N GLU A 37 -18.91 -3.26 -3.64
CA GLU A 37 -20.30 -2.91 -3.38
C GLU A 37 -20.46 -1.68 -2.46
N ASP A 38 -19.64 -1.57 -1.40
CA ASP A 38 -19.85 -0.54 -0.36
C ASP A 38 -18.96 0.70 -0.52
N VAL A 39 -17.74 0.54 -1.05
CA VAL A 39 -16.72 1.62 -1.04
C VAL A 39 -16.59 2.28 -2.40
N LYS A 40 -16.40 1.48 -3.46
CA LYS A 40 -16.12 1.96 -4.80
C LYS A 40 -17.12 3.00 -5.31
N PRO A 41 -18.45 2.82 -5.21
CA PRO A 41 -19.43 3.82 -5.68
C PRO A 41 -19.30 5.19 -5.02
N LEU A 42 -18.69 5.27 -3.84
CA LEU A 42 -18.50 6.52 -3.10
C LEU A 42 -17.22 7.27 -3.50
N ILE A 43 -16.28 6.57 -4.14
CA ILE A 43 -14.95 7.10 -4.47
C ILE A 43 -14.65 7.07 -5.96
N GLU A 44 -15.57 6.65 -6.81
CA GLU A 44 -15.39 6.68 -8.26
C GLU A 44 -15.08 8.10 -8.76
N GLU A 45 -14.11 8.20 -9.66
CA GLU A 45 -13.79 9.45 -10.33
C GLU A 45 -14.82 9.72 -11.42
N THR A 46 -15.36 10.93 -11.42
CA THR A 46 -16.30 11.39 -12.46
C THR A 46 -15.62 12.28 -13.50
N ASP A 47 -14.47 12.85 -13.15
CA ASP A 47 -13.65 13.66 -14.04
C ASP A 47 -12.82 12.81 -15.02
N ALA A 48 -12.37 13.45 -16.11
CA ALA A 48 -11.38 12.84 -16.98
C ALA A 48 -10.06 12.62 -16.22
N ARG A 49 -9.54 11.39 -16.28
CA ARG A 49 -8.25 11.02 -15.68
C ARG A 49 -7.13 11.95 -16.15
N LYS A 50 -6.52 12.67 -15.20
CA LYS A 50 -5.44 13.64 -15.44
C LYS A 50 -4.49 13.68 -14.25
N VAL A 51 -3.18 13.65 -14.50
CA VAL A 51 -2.18 13.93 -13.46
C VAL A 51 -2.30 15.39 -13.03
N ARG A 52 -2.51 15.62 -11.73
CA ARG A 52 -2.69 16.93 -11.10
C ARG A 52 -1.39 17.51 -10.55
N GLY A 53 -0.43 16.65 -10.28
CA GLY A 53 0.92 16.99 -9.86
C GLY A 53 1.70 15.74 -9.49
N SER A 54 2.94 15.92 -9.08
CA SER A 54 3.82 14.83 -8.67
C SER A 54 4.66 15.17 -7.44
N CYS A 55 5.14 14.12 -6.79
CA CYS A 55 6.15 14.18 -5.77
C CYS A 55 7.39 13.40 -6.20
N ASN A 56 8.49 14.10 -6.47
CA ASN A 56 9.74 13.50 -6.88
C ASN A 56 10.64 13.23 -5.66
N VAL A 57 10.87 11.94 -5.38
CA VAL A 57 11.83 11.46 -4.36
C VAL A 57 12.90 10.57 -5.01
N ILE A 58 13.16 10.74 -6.31
CA ILE A 58 14.05 9.85 -7.08
C ILE A 58 15.48 9.93 -6.53
N ASN A 59 15.97 11.13 -6.25
CA ASN A 59 17.33 11.34 -5.77
C ASN A 59 17.63 10.64 -4.42
N THR A 60 16.59 10.33 -3.63
CA THR A 60 16.74 9.69 -2.31
C THR A 60 16.23 8.25 -2.29
N LYS A 61 15.20 7.92 -3.07
CA LYS A 61 14.44 6.65 -3.01
C LYS A 61 14.14 6.02 -4.37
N SER A 62 14.66 6.59 -5.45
CA SER A 62 14.45 6.08 -6.82
C SER A 62 12.97 5.87 -7.16
N THR A 63 12.12 6.76 -6.63
CA THR A 63 10.67 6.70 -6.74
C THR A 63 10.11 8.09 -7.03
N CYS A 64 8.99 8.16 -7.75
CA CYS A 64 8.22 9.39 -7.95
C CYS A 64 6.73 9.04 -7.90
N ILE A 65 5.91 9.91 -7.30
CA ILE A 65 4.48 9.67 -7.14
C ILE A 65 3.69 10.65 -8.00
N ASP A 66 2.86 10.16 -8.91
CA ASP A 66 1.84 10.96 -9.59
C ASP A 66 0.55 11.00 -8.77
N PHE A 67 -0.01 12.19 -8.59
CA PHE A 67 -1.32 12.43 -8.00
C PHE A 67 -2.35 12.63 -9.11
N ILE A 68 -3.41 11.83 -9.17
CA ILE A 68 -4.33 11.79 -10.32
C ILE A 68 -5.76 12.16 -9.91
N GLY A 69 -6.28 11.50 -8.88
CA GLY A 69 -7.67 11.67 -8.46
C GLY A 69 -8.02 13.10 -7.99
N SER A 70 -9.29 13.45 -8.10
CA SER A 70 -9.85 14.78 -7.80
C SER A 70 -9.70 15.22 -6.35
N VAL A 71 -9.43 14.30 -5.43
CA VAL A 71 -9.15 14.63 -4.02
C VAL A 71 -7.83 15.39 -3.83
N PHE A 72 -6.91 15.32 -4.79
CA PHE A 72 -5.60 15.94 -4.71
C PHE A 72 -5.64 17.42 -5.13
N THR A 73 -5.88 18.30 -4.16
CA THR A 73 -5.63 19.74 -4.29
C THR A 73 -4.13 20.05 -4.20
N GLU A 74 -3.72 21.24 -4.65
CA GLU A 74 -2.31 21.64 -4.58
C GLU A 74 -1.76 21.62 -3.15
N GLU A 75 -2.52 22.13 -2.16
CA GLU A 75 -2.06 22.08 -0.76
C GLU A 75 -1.91 20.63 -0.27
N ARG A 76 -2.86 19.75 -0.63
CA ARG A 76 -2.82 18.35 -0.23
C ARG A 76 -1.62 17.63 -0.84
N MET A 77 -1.35 17.85 -2.13
CA MET A 77 -0.19 17.26 -2.80
C MET A 77 1.13 17.73 -2.19
N LYS A 78 1.26 19.02 -1.87
CA LYS A 78 2.44 19.55 -1.18
C LYS A 78 2.63 18.92 0.19
N LEU A 79 1.55 18.77 0.97
CA LEU A 79 1.60 18.09 2.27
C LEU A 79 1.97 16.62 2.15
N SER A 80 1.45 15.92 1.14
CA SER A 80 1.81 14.52 0.84
C SER A 80 3.25 14.36 0.34
N CYS A 81 3.89 15.44 -0.13
CA CYS A 81 5.26 15.44 -0.64
C CYS A 81 6.29 16.01 0.34
N ALA A 82 6.12 15.77 1.65
CA ALA A 82 6.99 16.35 2.68
C ALA A 82 8.48 16.02 2.52
N GLU A 83 8.80 14.83 1.96
CA GLU A 83 10.17 14.33 1.82
C GLU A 83 10.74 14.48 0.40
N GLY A 84 9.98 15.08 -0.53
CA GLY A 84 10.32 15.16 -1.94
C GLY A 84 10.27 16.56 -2.53
N THR A 85 10.46 16.63 -3.85
CA THR A 85 10.26 17.85 -4.64
C THR A 85 8.89 17.79 -5.30
N PHE A 86 7.98 18.64 -4.84
CA PHE A 86 6.66 18.80 -5.45
C PHE A 86 6.76 19.48 -6.82
N SER A 87 5.97 19.00 -7.78
CA SER A 87 5.76 19.65 -9.08
C SER A 87 4.29 19.57 -9.50
N LEU A 88 3.85 20.51 -10.35
CA LEU A 88 2.56 20.41 -11.06
C LEU A 88 2.66 19.55 -12.33
N ASP A 89 3.88 19.24 -12.76
CA ASP A 89 4.13 18.32 -13.86
C ASP A 89 4.03 16.87 -13.38
N ALA A 90 3.80 15.95 -14.32
CA ALA A 90 3.88 14.52 -14.05
C ALA A 90 5.31 14.07 -13.74
N CYS A 91 5.42 12.91 -13.11
CA CYS A 91 6.68 12.23 -12.92
C CYS A 91 7.41 11.98 -14.27
N PRO A 92 8.75 11.91 -14.26
CA PRO A 92 9.51 11.46 -15.41
C PRO A 92 9.05 10.07 -15.90
N TYR A 93 9.34 9.77 -17.16
CA TYR A 93 9.04 8.45 -17.71
C TYR A 93 9.82 7.35 -16.95
N SER A 94 9.15 6.24 -16.65
CA SER A 94 9.75 5.06 -15.99
C SER A 94 9.65 3.84 -16.90
N ASP A 95 10.81 3.24 -17.21
CA ASP A 95 10.90 1.98 -17.95
C ASP A 95 10.54 0.75 -17.09
N LEU A 96 10.65 0.86 -15.76
CA LEU A 96 10.35 -0.24 -14.84
C LEU A 96 8.85 -0.37 -14.57
N GLY A 97 8.10 0.72 -14.71
CA GLY A 97 6.69 0.82 -14.36
C GLY A 97 6.47 1.34 -12.95
N GLY A 98 5.22 1.23 -12.51
CA GLY A 98 4.80 1.74 -11.21
C GLY A 98 3.56 1.06 -10.69
N CYS A 99 3.33 1.21 -9.39
CA CYS A 99 2.13 0.71 -8.74
C CYS A 99 1.04 1.79 -8.76
N GLN A 100 -0.01 1.54 -9.54
CA GLN A 100 -1.23 2.34 -9.54
C GLN A 100 -2.10 1.94 -8.37
N ALA A 101 -2.36 2.88 -7.47
CA ALA A 101 -3.24 2.71 -6.33
C ALA A 101 -4.62 3.27 -6.65
N THR A 102 -5.66 2.51 -6.32
CA THR A 102 -7.07 2.84 -6.48
C THR A 102 -7.42 3.39 -7.88
N PRO A 103 -7.20 2.61 -8.96
CA PRO A 103 -7.46 3.05 -10.34
C PRO A 103 -8.90 3.54 -10.53
N GLY A 104 -9.09 4.67 -11.21
CA GLY A 104 -10.41 5.21 -11.53
C GLY A 104 -11.16 5.83 -10.36
N THR A 105 -10.48 6.11 -9.25
CA THR A 105 -11.08 6.74 -8.07
C THR A 105 -10.59 8.17 -7.87
N VAL A 106 -11.32 8.95 -7.06
CA VAL A 106 -10.95 10.31 -6.63
C VAL A 106 -9.63 10.36 -5.86
N ALA A 107 -9.07 9.22 -5.44
CA ALA A 107 -7.80 9.11 -4.73
C ALA A 107 -6.72 8.38 -5.56
N GLU A 108 -6.90 8.21 -6.87
CA GLU A 108 -5.94 7.53 -7.73
C GLU A 108 -4.55 8.19 -7.66
N SER A 109 -3.51 7.37 -7.50
CA SER A 109 -2.11 7.76 -7.59
C SER A 109 -1.26 6.66 -8.21
N ILE A 110 -0.05 6.99 -8.69
CA ILE A 110 0.92 6.00 -9.18
C ILE A 110 2.27 6.26 -8.55
N ALA A 111 2.84 5.24 -7.90
CA ALA A 111 4.23 5.25 -7.46
C ALA A 111 5.12 4.58 -8.52
N TRP A 112 5.86 5.39 -9.27
CA TRP A 112 6.80 4.97 -10.30
C TRP A 112 8.14 4.57 -9.72
N SER A 113 8.72 3.48 -10.23
CA SER A 113 10.04 2.96 -9.84
C SER A 113 11.10 3.34 -10.89
N TYR A 114 12.33 3.63 -10.46
CA TYR A 114 13.42 4.01 -11.35
C TYR A 114 14.68 3.20 -11.07
N ASP A 115 15.43 2.88 -12.12
CA ASP A 115 16.72 2.18 -12.07
C ASP A 115 17.91 3.12 -11.79
N TYR A 116 17.61 4.36 -11.39
CA TYR A 116 18.56 5.40 -11.02
C TYR A 116 18.06 6.17 -9.80
N GLY A 117 18.95 6.95 -9.17
CA GLY A 117 18.62 7.78 -8.00
C GLY A 117 19.32 7.31 -6.73
N GLY A 118 18.69 7.55 -5.58
CA GLY A 118 19.28 7.27 -4.27
C GLY A 118 19.30 5.78 -3.90
N GLU A 119 18.29 5.03 -4.33
CA GLU A 119 18.14 3.60 -4.06
C GLU A 119 17.68 2.88 -5.36
N PRO A 120 18.55 2.83 -6.40
CA PRO A 120 18.17 2.33 -7.71
C PRO A 120 17.51 0.95 -7.68
N ILE A 121 16.37 0.82 -8.36
CA ILE A 121 15.58 -0.41 -8.38
C ILE A 121 16.00 -1.24 -9.59
N SER A 122 16.47 -2.46 -9.36
CA SER A 122 16.77 -3.39 -10.44
C SER A 122 15.50 -3.94 -11.10
N ILE A 123 15.64 -4.50 -12.31
CA ILE A 123 14.53 -5.17 -13.01
C ILE A 123 13.98 -6.36 -12.19
N GLU A 124 14.85 -7.08 -11.47
CA GLU A 124 14.42 -8.18 -10.60
C GLU A 124 13.57 -7.65 -9.43
N GLU A 125 14.02 -6.59 -8.76
CA GLU A 125 13.27 -5.93 -7.68
C GLU A 125 11.94 -5.37 -8.18
N ALA A 126 11.92 -4.72 -9.34
CA ALA A 126 10.69 -4.25 -9.97
C ALA A 126 9.69 -5.39 -10.21
N SER A 127 10.16 -6.59 -10.55
CA SER A 127 9.29 -7.77 -10.70
C SER A 127 8.63 -8.20 -9.38
N TYR A 128 9.34 -8.07 -8.24
CA TYR A 128 8.77 -8.33 -6.92
C TYR A 128 7.78 -7.22 -6.52
N LEU A 129 8.10 -5.96 -6.81
CA LEU A 129 7.20 -4.83 -6.59
C LEU A 129 5.90 -4.97 -7.40
N ALA A 130 6.00 -5.39 -8.67
CA ALA A 130 4.84 -5.65 -9.51
C ALA A 130 3.93 -6.74 -8.93
N ARG A 131 4.50 -7.83 -8.43
CA ARG A 131 3.74 -8.90 -7.75
C ARG A 131 3.06 -8.39 -6.49
N ALA A 132 3.78 -7.63 -5.66
CA ALA A 132 3.23 -7.06 -4.44
C ALA A 132 2.08 -6.07 -4.75
N CYS A 133 2.27 -5.22 -5.76
CA CYS A 133 1.25 -4.28 -6.21
C CYS A 133 -0.03 -4.99 -6.66
N ASN A 134 0.10 -5.98 -7.54
CA ASN A 134 -1.03 -6.74 -8.08
C ASN A 134 -1.70 -7.68 -7.06
N ALA A 135 -1.03 -7.97 -5.94
CA ALA A 135 -1.63 -8.75 -4.85
C ALA A 135 -2.61 -7.91 -4.00
N MET A 136 -2.52 -6.58 -4.06
CA MET A 136 -3.47 -5.71 -3.38
C MET A 136 -4.75 -5.58 -4.21
N PRO A 137 -5.96 -5.73 -3.62
CA PRO A 137 -7.23 -5.58 -4.35
C PRO A 137 -7.38 -4.24 -5.07
N VAL A 138 -6.76 -3.20 -4.53
CA VAL A 138 -6.82 -1.82 -5.03
C VAL A 138 -5.54 -1.42 -5.78
N GLY A 139 -4.65 -2.36 -6.07
CA GLY A 139 -3.35 -2.12 -6.70
C GLY A 139 -3.26 -2.73 -8.09
N LYS A 140 -2.66 -2.00 -9.03
CA LYS A 140 -2.34 -2.52 -10.36
C LYS A 140 -0.97 -2.03 -10.79
N TRP A 141 -0.08 -2.95 -11.16
CA TRP A 141 1.17 -2.59 -11.81
C TRP A 141 0.93 -2.15 -13.25
N VAL A 142 1.51 -1.02 -13.64
CA VAL A 142 1.33 -0.41 -14.96
C VAL A 142 2.65 0.09 -15.53
N LEU A 143 2.80 0.01 -16.84
CA LEU A 143 3.79 0.78 -17.58
C LEU A 143 3.16 2.11 -18.06
N PRO A 144 3.96 3.16 -18.31
CA PRO A 144 3.43 4.41 -18.86
C PRO A 144 2.59 4.22 -20.14
N ASP A 145 2.99 3.28 -21.01
CA ASP A 145 2.27 2.96 -22.25
C ASP A 145 0.89 2.33 -22.02
N ASP A 146 0.68 1.65 -20.88
CA ASP A 146 -0.62 1.08 -20.53
C ASP A 146 -1.66 2.18 -20.22
N LEU A 147 -1.19 3.38 -19.89
CA LEU A 147 -2.02 4.53 -19.54
C LEU A 147 -2.46 5.37 -20.75
N LEU A 148 -1.82 5.15 -21.91
CA LEU A 148 -2.11 5.86 -23.15
C LEU A 148 -3.23 5.18 -23.97
N LYS A 149 -3.49 3.90 -23.70
CA LYS A 149 -4.53 3.12 -24.37
C LYS A 149 -5.87 3.38 -23.69
N LYS A 150 -6.71 4.20 -24.33
CA LYS A 150 -8.12 4.39 -23.97
C LYS A 150 -9.01 3.49 -24.81
#